data_AF-A0A202E6R8-F1
#
_entry.id   AF-A0A202E6R8-F1
#
_cell.length_a   1.000
_cell.length_b   1.000
_cell.length_c   1.000
_cell.angle_alpha   90.00
_cell.angle_beta   90.00
_cell.angle_gamma   90.00
#
_symmetry.space_group_name_H-M   'P 1'
#
loop_
_entity.id
_entity.type
_entity.pdbx_description
1 polymer ?
#
loop_
_entity_poly.entity_id
_entity_poly.type
_entity_poly.pdbx_seq_one_letter_code
_entity_poly.pdbx_strand_id
1 'polypeptide(L)'
;MPDTKRQTHSPLGIGKRTYERGIWGLVGIGCLGLLAGIILGQQLIGTVTYLVAVWAAVLTAVALPYLSDAKLADERDERLHNHASGLTIGITFMVGISIIPAVYVLDAGNYISISATAWGAIFLFSALGLLYGACYTVVSRRS
;
A
#
# COMPACT_ATOMS: atom_id res chain seq x y z
N MET A 1 45.61 10.08 -14.59
CA MET A 1 44.87 9.01 -13.88
C MET A 1 43.42 9.10 -14.33
N PRO A 2 42.93 8.22 -15.22
CA PRO A 2 41.52 8.23 -15.60
C PRO A 2 40.70 7.50 -14.54
N ASP A 3 39.68 8.18 -14.00
CA ASP A 3 38.67 7.60 -13.12
C ASP A 3 37.87 6.54 -13.88
N THR A 4 38.23 5.28 -13.67
CA THR A 4 37.44 4.11 -14.06
C THR A 4 36.16 4.09 -13.23
N LYS A 5 35.10 4.79 -13.70
CA LYS A 5 33.73 4.57 -13.24
C LYS A 5 33.40 3.09 -13.45
N ARG A 6 33.42 2.32 -12.36
CA ARG A 6 32.88 0.96 -12.31
C ARG A 6 31.40 1.04 -12.71
N GLN A 7 31.11 0.79 -13.98
CA GLN A 7 29.75 0.50 -14.43
C GLN A 7 29.40 -0.88 -13.89
N THR A 8 28.72 -0.89 -12.74
CA THR A 8 28.08 -2.09 -12.21
C THR A 8 26.91 -2.43 -13.13
N HIS A 9 27.18 -3.27 -14.13
CA HIS A 9 26.16 -3.88 -14.96
C HIS A 9 25.15 -4.61 -14.07
N SER A 10 23.96 -4.03 -13.94
CA SER A 10 22.80 -4.75 -13.42
C SER A 10 22.32 -5.71 -14.50
N PRO A 11 22.04 -6.99 -14.21
CA PRO A 11 21.66 -7.98 -15.23
C PRO A 11 20.38 -7.61 -16.01
N LEU A 12 19.59 -6.64 -15.52
CA LEU A 12 18.40 -6.08 -16.17
C LEU A 12 18.51 -4.59 -16.55
N GLY A 13 19.57 -3.87 -16.17
CA GLY A 13 19.77 -2.45 -16.50
C GLY A 13 18.70 -1.47 -15.97
N ILE A 14 17.76 -1.91 -15.13
CA ILE A 14 16.67 -1.07 -14.61
C ILE A 14 17.20 -0.20 -13.47
N GLY A 15 17.39 1.09 -13.72
CA GLY A 15 17.73 2.05 -12.67
C GLY A 15 16.56 2.28 -11.70
N LYS A 16 16.85 2.64 -10.44
CA LYS A 16 15.89 2.96 -9.37
C LYS A 16 14.71 3.83 -9.86
N ARG A 17 15.01 4.86 -10.66
CA ARG A 17 14.02 5.79 -11.19
C ARG A 17 13.03 5.13 -12.16
N THR A 18 13.47 4.14 -12.94
CA THR A 18 12.58 3.40 -13.85
C THR A 18 11.69 2.44 -13.07
N TYR A 19 12.23 1.82 -12.03
CA TYR A 19 11.48 0.96 -11.10
C TYR A 19 10.37 1.73 -10.38
N GLU A 20 10.71 2.85 -9.72
CA GLU A 20 9.74 3.70 -9.02
C GLU A 20 8.66 4.21 -9.98
N ARG A 21 9.06 4.67 -11.16
CA ARG A 21 8.12 5.19 -12.17
C ARG A 21 7.20 4.10 -12.73
N GLY A 22 7.67 2.86 -12.82
CA GLY A 22 6.86 1.70 -13.19
C GLY A 22 5.78 1.40 -12.15
N ILE A 23 6.17 1.29 -10.87
CA ILE A 23 5.22 1.02 -9.77
C ILE A 23 4.20 2.15 -9.64
N TRP A 24 4.66 3.40 -9.59
CA TRP A 24 3.75 4.55 -9.50
C TRP A 24 2.88 4.69 -10.77
N GLY A 25 3.39 4.28 -11.93
CA GLY A 25 2.63 4.17 -13.16
C GLY A 25 1.50 3.15 -13.05
N LEU A 26 1.78 1.95 -12.56
CA LEU A 26 0.77 0.90 -12.32
C LEU A 26 -0.27 1.34 -11.30
N VAL A 27 0.14 1.94 -10.19
CA VAL A 27 -0.78 2.48 -9.18
C VAL A 27 -1.67 3.56 -9.80
N GLY A 28 -1.07 4.47 -10.59
CA GLY A 28 -1.81 5.52 -11.31
C GLY A 28 -2.83 4.94 -12.29
N ILE A 29 -2.44 3.96 -13.11
CA ILE A 29 -3.33 3.29 -14.06
C ILE A 29 -4.49 2.60 -13.34
N GLY A 30 -4.21 1.90 -12.23
CA GLY A 30 -5.26 1.24 -11.43
C GLY A 30 -6.28 2.24 -10.89
N CYS A 31 -5.81 3.32 -10.25
CA CYS A 31 -6.68 4.37 -9.71
C CYS A 31 -7.50 5.08 -10.80
N LEU A 32 -6.87 5.46 -11.91
CA LEU A 32 -7.54 6.12 -13.02
C LEU A 32 -8.54 5.18 -13.72
N GLY A 33 -8.20 3.91 -13.88
CA GLY A 33 -9.08 2.88 -14.43
C GLY A 33 -10.33 2.68 -13.57
N LEU A 34 -10.17 2.63 -12.24
CA LEU A 34 -11.31 2.55 -11.32
C LEU A 34 -12.21 3.78 -11.41
N LEU A 35 -11.61 4.98 -11.36
CA LEU A 35 -12.35 6.24 -11.45
C LEU A 35 -13.10 6.36 -12.78
N ALA A 36 -12.45 6.05 -13.89
CA ALA A 36 -13.07 6.05 -15.21
C ALA A 36 -14.23 5.05 -15.27
N GLY A 37 -14.06 3.83 -14.72
CA GLY A 37 -15.13 2.85 -14.64
C GLY A 37 -16.34 3.31 -13.83
N ILE A 38 -16.12 4.04 -12.73
CA ILE A 38 -17.20 4.64 -11.94
C ILE A 38 -17.93 5.72 -12.75
N ILE A 39 -17.20 6.64 -13.37
CA ILE A 39 -17.77 7.78 -14.11
C ILE A 39 -18.53 7.32 -15.36
N LEU A 40 -18.02 6.30 -16.05
CA LEU A 40 -18.61 5.77 -17.29
C LEU A 40 -19.69 4.71 -17.05
N GLY A 41 -20.04 4.41 -15.80
CA GLY A 41 -21.00 3.35 -15.44
C GLY A 41 -20.51 1.93 -15.74
N GLN A 42 -19.23 1.77 -16.08
CA GLN A 42 -18.55 0.50 -16.38
C GLN A 42 -17.76 0.02 -15.16
N GLN A 43 -18.46 -0.13 -14.04
CA GLN A 43 -17.84 -0.41 -12.73
C GLN A 43 -17.03 -1.71 -12.77
N LEU A 44 -17.54 -2.76 -13.44
CA LEU A 44 -16.84 -4.04 -13.56
C LEU A 44 -15.48 -3.89 -14.27
N ILE A 45 -15.44 -3.16 -15.38
CA ILE A 45 -14.21 -2.94 -16.16
C ILE A 45 -13.21 -2.11 -15.34
N GLY A 46 -13.69 -1.06 -14.65
CA GLY A 46 -12.86 -0.26 -13.77
C GLY A 46 -12.26 -1.07 -12.62
N THR A 47 -13.06 -1.92 -11.98
CA THR A 47 -12.59 -2.81 -10.89
C THR A 47 -11.61 -3.85 -11.39
N VAL A 48 -11.85 -4.48 -12.54
CA VAL A 48 -10.90 -5.45 -13.13
C VAL A 48 -9.57 -4.77 -13.44
N THR A 49 -9.62 -3.59 -14.06
CA THR A 49 -8.41 -2.80 -14.39
C THR A 49 -7.62 -2.45 -13.13
N TYR A 50 -8.31 -1.99 -12.08
CA TYR A 50 -7.72 -1.72 -10.78
C TYR A 50 -7.05 -2.95 -10.19
N LEU A 51 -7.75 -4.08 -10.13
CA LEU A 51 -7.23 -5.32 -9.55
C LEU A 51 -6.00 -5.82 -10.30
N VAL A 52 -6.04 -5.85 -11.63
CA VAL A 52 -4.90 -6.28 -12.46
C VAL A 52 -3.70 -5.38 -12.21
N ALA A 53 -3.89 -4.06 -12.17
CA ALA A 53 -2.82 -3.11 -11.94
C ALA A 53 -2.20 -3.24 -10.53
N VAL A 54 -3.03 -3.42 -9.50
CA VAL A 54 -2.58 -3.62 -8.12
C VAL A 54 -1.79 -4.92 -8.00
N TRP A 55 -2.31 -6.03 -8.53
CA TRP A 55 -1.61 -7.32 -8.47
C TRP A 55 -0.31 -7.30 -9.26
N ALA A 56 -0.29 -6.67 -10.43
CA ALA A 56 0.94 -6.49 -11.19
C ALA A 56 1.96 -5.63 -10.43
N ALA A 57 1.53 -4.56 -9.76
CA ALA A 57 2.41 -3.75 -8.91
C ALA A 57 2.97 -4.53 -7.72
N VAL A 58 2.15 -5.34 -7.04
CA VAL A 58 2.59 -6.20 -5.93
C VAL A 58 3.57 -7.27 -6.41
N LEU A 59 3.29 -7.91 -7.54
CA LEU A 59 4.15 -8.96 -8.10
C LEU A 59 5.50 -8.39 -8.54
N THR A 60 5.50 -7.21 -9.17
CA THR A 60 6.70 -6.41 -9.46
C THR A 60 7.43 -6.07 -8.16
N ALA A 61 6.66 -5.60 -7.16
CA ALA A 61 6.99 -5.37 -5.76
C ALA A 61 7.94 -6.41 -5.16
N VAL A 62 7.43 -7.64 -5.20
CA VAL A 62 7.98 -8.79 -4.50
C VAL A 62 9.03 -9.52 -5.34
N ALA A 63 8.83 -9.63 -6.66
CA ALA A 63 9.71 -10.43 -7.52
C ALA A 63 11.02 -9.73 -7.88
N LEU A 64 11.01 -8.41 -8.12
CA LEU A 64 12.21 -7.69 -8.55
C LEU A 64 13.37 -7.73 -7.56
N PRO A 65 13.16 -7.60 -6.24
CA PRO A 65 14.25 -7.75 -5.26
C PRO A 65 14.98 -9.11 -5.34
N TYR A 66 14.29 -10.19 -5.73
CA TYR A 66 14.91 -11.51 -5.91
C TYR A 66 15.59 -11.68 -7.28
N LEU A 67 15.24 -10.84 -8.26
CA LEU A 67 15.75 -10.92 -9.64
C LEU A 67 16.86 -9.90 -9.94
N SER A 68 17.06 -8.90 -9.09
CA SER A 68 18.08 -7.86 -9.27
C SER A 68 19.14 -7.90 -8.17
N ASP A 69 20.41 -8.14 -8.53
CA ASP A 69 21.58 -7.99 -7.65
C ASP A 69 21.87 -6.53 -7.22
N ALA A 70 21.12 -5.57 -7.76
CA ALA A 70 21.27 -4.17 -7.42
C ALA A 70 20.47 -3.85 -6.14
N LYS A 71 21.12 -3.30 -5.11
CA LYS A 71 20.44 -2.61 -3.99
C LYS A 71 19.65 -1.41 -4.55
N LEU A 72 18.41 -1.65 -4.94
CA LEU A 72 17.48 -0.64 -5.49
C LEU A 72 17.02 0.35 -4.40
N ALA A 73 17.04 -0.07 -3.14
CA ALA A 73 16.83 0.77 -1.95
C ALA A 73 18.13 0.85 -1.14
N ASP A 74 18.54 2.06 -0.80
CA ASP A 74 19.61 2.29 0.17
C ASP A 74 19.07 2.06 1.59
N GLU A 75 19.93 1.66 2.54
CA GLU A 75 19.55 1.40 3.94
C GLU A 75 18.90 2.63 4.59
N ARG A 76 19.26 3.83 4.11
CA ARG A 76 18.64 5.08 4.54
C ARG A 76 17.18 5.20 4.11
N ASP A 77 16.86 4.82 2.88
CA ASP A 77 15.49 4.89 2.35
C ASP A 77 14.60 3.87 3.03
N GLU A 78 15.12 2.68 3.29
CA GLU A 78 14.41 1.62 4.00
C GLU A 78 14.10 2.03 5.46
N ARG A 79 15.05 2.64 6.16
CA ARG A 79 14.81 3.20 7.51
C ARG A 79 13.73 4.28 7.49
N LEU A 80 13.77 5.19 6.51
CA LEU A 80 12.77 6.25 6.38
C LEU A 80 11.39 5.66 6.06
N HIS A 81 11.32 4.68 5.15
CA HIS A 81 10.10 3.99 4.79
C HIS A 81 9.49 3.24 5.98
N ASN A 82 10.29 2.48 6.72
CA ASN A 82 9.82 1.75 7.90
C ASN A 82 9.31 2.70 9.00
N HIS A 83 9.99 3.82 9.20
CA HIS A 83 9.55 4.83 10.16
C HIS A 83 8.23 5.51 9.73
N ALA A 84 8.14 5.90 8.45
CA ALA A 84 6.92 6.50 7.91
C ALA A 84 5.73 5.52 7.92
N SER A 85 5.96 4.25 7.57
CA SER A 85 4.94 3.20 7.61
C SER A 85 4.47 2.93 9.05
N GLY A 86 5.40 2.85 10.00
CA GLY A 86 5.08 2.70 11.43
C GLY A 86 4.25 3.87 11.97
N LEU A 87 4.65 5.11 11.65
CA LEU A 87 3.91 6.31 12.05
C LEU A 87 2.53 6.38 11.40
N THR A 88 2.42 6.04 10.12
CA THR A 88 1.15 6.00 9.39
C THR A 88 0.18 5.02 10.06
N ILE A 89 0.63 3.79 10.29
CA ILE A 89 -0.17 2.74 10.96
C ILE A 89 -0.59 3.23 12.36
N GLY A 90 0.35 3.77 13.14
CA GLY A 90 0.06 4.27 14.50
C GLY A 90 -1.00 5.36 14.52
N ILE A 91 -0.87 6.39 13.67
CA ILE A 91 -1.84 7.49 13.58
C ILE A 91 -3.19 6.98 13.07
N THR A 92 -3.21 6.14 12.03
CA THR A 92 -4.44 5.57 11.49
C THR A 92 -5.20 4.78 12.56
N PHE A 93 -4.52 3.95 13.35
CA PHE A 93 -5.16 3.22 14.44
C PHE A 93 -5.62 4.12 15.57
N MET A 94 -4.81 5.08 15.99
CA MET A 94 -5.18 6.04 17.05
C MET A 94 -6.44 6.82 16.67
N VAL A 95 -6.48 7.36 15.45
CA VAL A 95 -7.62 8.15 14.95
C VAL A 95 -8.85 7.26 14.79
N GLY A 96 -8.71 6.10 14.15
CA GLY A 96 -9.84 5.21 13.91
C GLY A 96 -10.45 4.67 15.21
N ILE A 97 -9.62 4.23 16.17
CA ILE A 97 -10.09 3.77 17.49
C ILE A 97 -10.77 4.89 18.27
N SER A 98 -10.36 6.15 18.08
CA SER A 98 -10.99 7.30 18.74
C SER A 98 -12.36 7.65 18.14
N ILE A 99 -12.49 7.57 16.80
CA ILE A 99 -13.71 7.98 16.09
C ILE A 99 -14.81 6.91 16.19
N ILE A 100 -14.46 5.63 16.03
CA ILE A 100 -15.45 4.54 15.92
C ILE A 100 -16.42 4.53 17.12
N PRO A 101 -15.98 4.55 18.39
CA PRO A 101 -16.89 4.56 19.55
C PRO A 101 -17.81 5.78 19.58
N ALA A 102 -17.32 6.97 19.19
CA ALA A 102 -18.14 8.17 19.14
C ALA A 102 -19.28 8.03 18.11
N VAL A 103 -18.98 7.45 16.94
CA VAL A 103 -19.99 7.15 15.90
C VAL A 103 -21.03 6.15 16.42
N TYR A 104 -20.61 5.11 17.15
CA TYR A 104 -21.54 4.16 17.78
C TYR A 104 -22.46 4.80 18.81
N VAL A 105 -21.94 5.70 19.65
CA VAL A 105 -22.76 6.41 20.64
C VAL A 105 -23.78 7.31 19.96
N LEU A 106 -23.41 8.00 18.88
CA LEU A 106 -24.31 8.83 18.11
C LEU A 106 -25.41 8.02 17.40
N ASP A 107 -25.09 6.83 16.89
CA ASP A 107 -26.05 5.89 16.30
C ASP A 107 -27.02 5.34 17.35
N ALA A 108 -26.50 4.91 18.52
CA ALA A 108 -27.32 4.46 19.64
C ALA A 108 -28.26 5.55 20.19
N GLY A 109 -27.84 6.81 20.10
CA GLY A 109 -28.65 7.98 20.44
C GLY A 109 -29.67 8.39 19.36
N ASN A 110 -29.77 7.65 18.26
CA ASN A 110 -30.59 7.97 17.08
C ASN A 110 -30.26 9.35 16.45
N TYR A 111 -29.05 9.88 16.64
CA TYR A 111 -28.62 11.13 16.01
C TYR A 111 -28.11 10.92 14.59
N ILE A 112 -27.52 9.77 14.31
CA ILE A 112 -27.08 9.33 12.98
C ILE A 112 -27.49 7.88 12.75
N SER A 113 -27.44 7.42 11.49
CA SER A 113 -27.58 5.99 11.17
C SER A 113 -26.33 5.51 10.42
N ILE A 114 -25.71 4.44 10.92
CA ILE A 114 -24.53 3.84 10.27
C ILE A 114 -24.97 3.04 9.04
N SER A 115 -24.63 3.55 7.85
CA SER A 115 -24.92 2.86 6.59
C SER A 115 -24.14 1.56 6.42
N ALA A 116 -24.62 0.66 5.56
CA ALA A 116 -23.92 -0.59 5.23
C ALA A 116 -22.48 -0.35 4.72
N THR A 117 -22.26 0.73 3.97
CA THR A 117 -20.93 1.13 3.50
C THR A 117 -20.02 1.54 4.65
N ALA A 118 -20.54 2.28 5.64
CA ALA A 118 -19.78 2.67 6.83
C ALA A 118 -19.40 1.44 7.68
N TRP A 119 -20.32 0.49 7.83
CA TRP A 119 -20.03 -0.82 8.43
C TRP A 119 -18.91 -1.57 7.69
N GLY A 120 -18.96 -1.59 6.36
CA GLY A 120 -17.89 -2.17 5.53
C GLY A 120 -16.52 -1.52 5.78
N ALA A 121 -16.48 -0.19 5.92
CA ALA A 121 -15.25 0.53 6.25
C ALA A 121 -14.71 0.18 7.65
N ILE A 122 -15.59 0.06 8.65
CA ILE A 122 -15.21 -0.38 10.01
C ILE A 122 -14.62 -1.79 9.99
N PHE A 123 -15.25 -2.72 9.25
CA PHE A 123 -14.72 -4.08 9.11
C PHE A 123 -13.37 -4.12 8.39
N LEU A 124 -13.22 -3.36 7.30
CA LEU A 124 -11.95 -3.26 6.58
C LEU A 124 -10.83 -2.71 7.49
N PHE A 125 -11.12 -1.65 8.23
CA PHE A 125 -10.19 -1.07 9.20
C PHE A 125 -9.80 -2.08 10.30
N SER A 126 -10.78 -2.82 10.81
CA SER A 126 -10.55 -3.87 11.82
C SER A 126 -9.70 -5.01 11.26
N ALA A 127 -9.98 -5.47 10.04
CA ALA A 127 -9.21 -6.51 9.36
C ALA A 127 -7.76 -6.08 9.11
N LEU A 128 -7.54 -4.80 8.74
CA LEU A 128 -6.19 -4.24 8.62
C LEU A 128 -5.43 -4.28 9.96
N GLY A 129 -6.11 -3.96 11.07
CA GLY A 129 -5.52 -4.02 12.41
C GLY A 129 -5.15 -5.43 12.85
N LEU A 130 -6.04 -6.38 12.59
CA LEU A 130 -5.76 -7.79 12.85
C LEU A 130 -4.60 -8.31 12.00
N LEU A 131 -4.56 -7.95 10.71
CA LEU A 131 -3.46 -8.30 9.83
C LEU A 131 -2.14 -7.72 10.32
N TYR A 132 -2.11 -6.44 10.68
CA TYR A 132 -0.93 -5.79 11.24
C TYR A 132 -0.48 -6.49 12.54
N GLY A 133 -1.40 -6.74 13.47
CA GLY A 133 -1.11 -7.42 14.73
C GLY A 133 -0.58 -8.85 14.52
N ALA A 134 -1.15 -9.60 13.57
CA ALA A 134 -0.69 -10.93 13.20
C ALA A 134 0.74 -10.88 12.64
N CYS A 135 1.00 -10.00 11.66
CA CYS A 135 2.34 -9.81 11.10
C CYS A 135 3.35 -9.40 12.16
N TYR A 136 3.01 -8.42 13.01
CA TYR A 136 3.86 -7.96 14.11
C TYR A 136 4.19 -9.10 15.07
N THR A 137 3.20 -9.91 15.46
CA THR A 137 3.40 -11.07 16.35
C THR A 137 4.30 -12.14 15.72
N VAL A 138 4.16 -12.40 14.42
CA VAL A 138 5.02 -13.34 13.71
C VAL A 138 6.47 -12.85 13.66
N VAL A 139 6.67 -11.56 13.39
CA VAL A 139 8.01 -10.96 13.32
C VAL A 139 8.65 -10.91 14.71
N SER A 140 7.92 -10.45 15.74
CA SER A 140 8.45 -10.32 17.11
C SER A 140 8.79 -11.65 17.77
N ARG A 141 8.18 -12.76 17.35
CA ARG A 141 8.55 -14.12 17.79
C ARG A 141 9.75 -14.70 17.06
N ARG A 142 10.15 -14.12 15.93
CA ARG A 142 11.27 -14.58 15.10
C ARG A 142 12.56 -13.79 15.31
N SER A 143 12.47 -12.59 15.91
CA SER A 143 13.61 -11.78 16.35
C SER A 143 14.06 -12.16 17.75
#